data_AF-A0A087T4L5-F1
#
_entry.id   AF-A0A087T4L5-F1
#
_cell.length_a   1.000
_cell.length_b   1.000
_cell.length_c   1.000
_cell.angle_alpha   90.00
_cell.angle_beta   90.00
_cell.angle_gamma   90.00
#
_symmetry.space_group_name_H-M   'P 1'
#
loop_
_entity.id
_entity.type
_entity.pdbx_description
1 polymer ?
#
loop_
_entity_poly.entity_id
_entity_poly.type
_entity_poly.pdbx_seq_one_letter_code
_entity_poly.pdbx_strand_id
1 'polypeptide(L)'
;MKPVKKKSGVDTENKHIICKKHYVTNADIKKIREGLLKWYDKNQRVLPWRDIAKDEVDNNIRGYAVMVSEVMLQQTQVATVISYFNKWIKKWPTISSLAAAELEEVNQQWAGLGYYSRARRLHE
;
A
#
# COMPACT_ATOMS: atom_id res chain seq x y z
N MET A 1 50.16 16.85 -25.19
CA MET A 1 48.93 16.04 -25.34
C MET A 1 49.35 14.57 -25.43
N LYS A 2 49.05 13.76 -24.40
CA LYS A 2 49.22 12.29 -24.44
C LYS A 2 47.83 11.67 -24.22
N PRO A 3 47.43 10.66 -25.00
CA PRO A 3 46.06 10.14 -24.94
C PRO A 3 45.87 9.30 -23.67
N VAL A 4 44.76 9.57 -22.97
CA VAL A 4 44.32 8.79 -21.82
C VAL A 4 43.78 7.45 -22.33
N LYS A 5 44.44 6.35 -21.95
CA LYS A 5 43.93 5.00 -22.18
C LYS A 5 42.64 4.82 -21.37
N LYS A 6 41.52 4.56 -22.04
CA LYS A 6 40.28 4.07 -21.41
C LYS A 6 40.61 2.78 -20.64
N LYS A 7 40.51 2.80 -19.32
CA LYS A 7 40.51 1.58 -18.50
C LYS A 7 39.16 0.89 -18.70
N SER A 8 39.15 -0.12 -19.57
CA SER A 8 38.17 -1.20 -19.54
C SER A 8 38.50 -2.12 -18.38
N GLY A 9 37.60 -2.22 -17.42
CA GLY A 9 37.74 -3.10 -16.25
C GLY A 9 36.58 -2.87 -15.32
N VAL A 10 35.42 -3.40 -15.67
CA VAL A 10 34.32 -3.55 -14.71
C VAL A 10 34.73 -4.70 -13.81
N ASP A 11 34.98 -4.38 -12.55
CA ASP A 11 35.36 -5.33 -11.51
C ASP A 11 34.29 -6.42 -11.36
N THR A 12 34.55 -7.57 -11.99
CA THR A 12 33.77 -8.79 -11.82
C THR A 12 34.24 -9.55 -10.59
N GLU A 13 33.93 -9.09 -9.39
CA GLU A 13 34.09 -9.95 -8.20
C GLU A 13 33.22 -9.49 -7.03
N ASN A 14 31.91 -9.70 -7.17
CA ASN A 14 31.04 -9.86 -6.02
C ASN A 14 30.19 -11.13 -6.22
N LYS A 15 30.86 -12.28 -6.16
CA LYS A 15 30.20 -13.59 -6.11
C LYS A 15 29.61 -13.75 -4.70
N HIS A 16 28.51 -13.06 -4.42
CA HIS A 16 27.58 -13.59 -3.43
C HIS A 16 27.23 -15.00 -3.88
N ILE A 17 27.59 -16.00 -3.06
CA ILE A 17 27.18 -17.38 -3.26
C ILE A 17 25.67 -17.41 -3.05
N ILE A 18 24.91 -17.07 -4.09
CA ILE A 18 23.46 -17.15 -4.06
C ILE A 18 23.14 -18.64 -3.95
N CYS A 19 22.61 -19.04 -2.80
CA CYS A 19 22.11 -20.39 -2.59
C CYS A 19 21.12 -20.73 -3.72
N LYS A 20 21.44 -21.73 -4.54
CA LYS A 20 20.58 -22.16 -5.67
C LYS A 20 19.15 -22.50 -5.26
N LYS A 21 18.91 -22.79 -3.98
CA LYS A 21 17.58 -23.09 -3.41
C LYS A 21 16.73 -21.86 -3.11
N HIS A 22 17.31 -20.67 -3.01
CA HIS A 22 16.59 -19.42 -2.74
C HIS A 22 16.51 -18.51 -3.97
N TYR A 23 17.02 -18.98 -5.12
CA TYR A 23 16.91 -18.28 -6.38
C TYR A 23 15.63 -18.69 -7.12
N VAL A 24 14.80 -17.72 -7.44
CA VAL A 24 13.56 -17.91 -8.21
C VAL A 24 13.86 -17.56 -9.66
N THR A 25 13.71 -18.52 -10.59
CA THR A 25 13.97 -18.26 -12.01
C THR A 25 12.83 -17.44 -12.64
N ASN A 26 13.04 -16.86 -13.83
CA ASN A 26 11.97 -16.17 -14.55
C ASN A 26 10.76 -17.07 -14.85
N ALA A 27 10.99 -18.37 -15.10
CA ALA A 27 9.93 -19.35 -15.28
C ALA A 27 9.14 -19.58 -13.99
N ASP A 28 9.83 -19.68 -12.85
CA ASP A 28 9.20 -19.80 -11.54
C ASP A 28 8.39 -18.54 -11.19
N ILE A 29 8.94 -17.33 -11.46
CA ILE A 29 8.24 -16.06 -11.25
C ILE A 29 6.92 -16.04 -12.02
N LYS A 30 6.93 -16.45 -13.30
CA LYS A 30 5.72 -16.51 -14.13
C LYS A 30 4.69 -17.46 -13.53
N LYS A 31 5.12 -18.67 -13.15
CA LYS A 31 4.25 -19.69 -12.56
C LYS A 31 3.65 -19.25 -11.21
N ILE A 32 4.45 -18.61 -10.36
CA ILE A 32 4.01 -18.08 -9.07
C ILE A 32 2.97 -16.97 -9.28
N ARG A 33 3.23 -16.01 -10.17
CA ARG A 33 2.29 -14.91 -10.45
C ARG A 33 0.96 -15.43 -10.97
N GLU A 34 0.98 -16.31 -11.97
CA GLU A 34 -0.24 -16.89 -12.54
C GLU A 34 -1.03 -17.70 -11.51
N GLY A 35 -0.34 -18.51 -10.69
CA GLY A 35 -0.97 -19.28 -9.62
C GLY A 35 -1.58 -18.41 -8.54
N LEU A 36 -0.85 -17.39 -8.09
CA LEU A 36 -1.30 -16.47 -7.05
C LEU A 36 -2.49 -15.62 -7.51
N LEU A 37 -2.45 -15.08 -8.74
CA LEU A 37 -3.54 -14.28 -9.30
C LEU A 37 -4.80 -15.13 -9.49
N LYS A 38 -4.69 -16.33 -10.07
CA LYS A 38 -5.84 -17.25 -10.21
C LYS A 38 -6.48 -17.63 -8.88
N TRP A 39 -5.66 -17.83 -7.84
CA TRP A 39 -6.18 -18.08 -6.49
C TRP A 39 -6.85 -16.83 -5.93
N TYR A 40 -6.23 -15.66 -6.07
CA TYR A 40 -6.76 -14.39 -5.57
C TYR A 40 -8.13 -14.05 -6.19
N ASP A 41 -8.26 -14.19 -7.51
CA ASP A 41 -9.52 -13.93 -8.23
C ASP A 41 -10.69 -14.76 -7.68
N LYS A 42 -10.41 -15.99 -7.22
CA LYS A 42 -11.41 -16.92 -6.68
C LYS A 42 -11.64 -16.81 -5.17
N ASN A 43 -10.63 -16.39 -4.40
CA ASN A 43 -10.62 -16.52 -2.93
C ASN A 43 -10.47 -15.18 -2.20
N GLN A 44 -10.38 -14.05 -2.90
CA GLN A 44 -10.28 -12.75 -2.25
C GLN A 44 -11.47 -12.48 -1.34
N ARG A 45 -11.19 -11.84 -0.19
CA ARG A 45 -12.22 -11.33 0.71
C ARG A 45 -12.80 -10.03 0.15
N VAL A 46 -14.11 -9.85 0.35
CA VAL A 46 -14.80 -8.58 0.12
C VAL A 46 -14.36 -7.60 1.20
N LEU A 47 -13.79 -6.48 0.78
CA LEU A 47 -13.29 -5.43 1.67
C LEU A 47 -13.63 -4.07 1.07
N PRO A 48 -14.26 -3.14 1.81
CA PRO A 48 -14.79 -1.91 1.23
C PRO A 48 -13.75 -1.07 0.47
N TRP A 49 -12.53 -0.98 1.00
CA TRP A 49 -11.43 -0.25 0.35
C TRP A 49 -10.93 -0.93 -0.93
N ARG A 50 -11.08 -2.25 -1.08
CA ARG A 50 -10.75 -2.96 -2.32
C ARG A 50 -11.81 -2.72 -3.39
N ASP A 51 -13.07 -2.68 -2.99
CA ASP A 51 -14.18 -2.41 -3.91
C ASP A 51 -14.05 -0.98 -4.46
N ILE A 52 -13.80 0.01 -3.59
CA ILE A 52 -13.50 1.39 -4.02
C ILE A 52 -12.25 1.42 -4.90
N ALA A 53 -11.16 0.74 -4.52
CA ALA A 53 -9.93 0.72 -5.32
C ALA A 53 -10.12 0.18 -6.74
N LYS A 54 -11.10 -0.71 -6.93
CA LYS A 54 -11.42 -1.35 -8.21
C LYS A 54 -12.40 -0.53 -9.03
N ASP A 55 -13.47 -0.04 -8.40
CA ASP A 55 -14.64 0.49 -9.09
C ASP A 55 -14.62 2.01 -9.24
N GLU A 56 -13.90 2.74 -8.37
CA GLU A 56 -13.84 4.21 -8.41
C GLU A 56 -13.07 4.70 -9.64
N VAL A 57 -13.66 5.59 -10.43
CA VAL A 57 -13.10 6.11 -11.68
C VAL A 57 -12.11 7.24 -11.42
N ASP A 58 -12.36 8.06 -10.39
CA ASP A 58 -11.46 9.16 -10.03
C ASP A 58 -10.22 8.62 -9.28
N ASN A 59 -9.04 8.77 -9.91
CA ASN A 59 -7.77 8.35 -9.34
C ASN A 59 -7.45 9.03 -7.99
N ASN A 60 -7.91 10.27 -7.76
CA ASN A 60 -7.67 10.98 -6.51
C ASN A 60 -8.51 10.39 -5.37
N ILE A 61 -9.79 10.09 -5.63
CA ILE A 61 -10.68 9.43 -4.66
C ILE A 61 -10.18 8.01 -4.37
N ARG A 62 -9.81 7.28 -5.43
CA ARG A 62 -9.24 5.93 -5.34
C ARG A 62 -7.96 5.92 -4.49
N GLY A 63 -7.03 6.82 -4.78
CA GLY A 63 -5.77 6.95 -4.05
C GLY A 63 -5.98 7.32 -2.58
N TYR A 64 -6.90 8.25 -2.31
CA TYR A 64 -7.28 8.64 -0.96
C TYR A 64 -7.85 7.46 -0.16
N ALA A 65 -8.81 6.73 -0.73
CA ALA A 65 -9.43 5.57 -0.07
C ALA A 65 -8.39 4.48 0.27
N VAL A 66 -7.48 4.16 -0.67
CA VAL A 66 -6.40 3.21 -0.41
C VAL A 66 -5.50 3.71 0.72
N MET A 67 -5.04 4.97 0.66
CA MET A 67 -4.18 5.55 1.70
C MET A 67 -4.81 5.49 3.09
N VAL A 68 -6.07 5.89 3.23
CA VAL A 68 -6.81 5.81 4.50
C VAL A 68 -6.84 4.37 5.02
N SER A 69 -7.18 3.42 4.15
CA SER A 69 -7.28 2.02 4.55
C SER A 69 -5.94 1.45 5.05
N GLU A 70 -4.83 1.75 4.37
CA GLU A 70 -3.50 1.29 4.74
C GLU A 70 -3.05 1.89 6.07
N VAL A 71 -3.29 3.18 6.31
CA VAL A 71 -2.95 3.82 7.59
C VAL A 71 -3.78 3.23 8.73
N MET A 72 -5.06 2.95 8.53
CA MET A 72 -5.90 2.30 9.54
C MET A 72 -5.46 0.85 9.83
N LEU A 73 -5.09 0.09 8.80
CA LEU A 73 -4.69 -1.32 8.92
C LEU A 73 -3.33 -1.53 9.61
N GLN A 74 -2.52 -0.48 9.74
CA GLN A 74 -1.31 -0.54 10.56
C GLN A 74 -1.66 -0.90 12.01
N GLN A 75 -1.14 -2.03 12.49
CA GLN A 75 -1.30 -2.48 13.88
C GLN A 75 -2.76 -2.63 14.34
N THR A 76 -3.73 -2.72 13.42
CA THR A 76 -5.16 -2.89 13.73
C THR A 76 -5.73 -4.06 12.93
N GLN A 77 -6.68 -4.79 13.51
CA GLN A 77 -7.32 -5.94 12.84
C GLN A 77 -8.31 -5.50 11.76
N VAL A 78 -8.36 -6.26 10.65
CA VAL A 78 -9.25 -6.01 9.51
C VAL A 78 -10.71 -5.84 9.92
N ALA A 79 -11.22 -6.71 10.80
CA ALA A 79 -12.62 -6.70 11.24
C ALA A 79 -13.01 -5.36 11.89
N THR A 80 -12.11 -4.78 12.70
CA THR A 80 -12.30 -3.48 13.30
C THR A 80 -12.29 -2.37 12.25
N VAL A 81 -11.30 -2.39 11.35
CA VAL A 81 -11.10 -1.33 10.35
C VAL A 81 -12.29 -1.18 9.40
N ILE A 82 -13.00 -2.26 9.06
CA ILE A 82 -14.18 -2.20 8.17
C ILE A 82 -15.20 -1.14 8.65
N SER A 83 -15.54 -1.15 9.94
CA SER A 83 -16.53 -0.21 10.50
C SER A 83 -16.02 1.23 10.48
N TYR A 84 -14.75 1.45 10.85
CA TYR A 84 -14.14 2.78 10.89
C TYR A 84 -13.96 3.37 9.49
N PHE A 85 -13.46 2.57 8.55
CA PHE A 85 -13.27 2.98 7.17
C PHE A 85 -14.59 3.43 6.53
N ASN A 86 -15.67 2.65 6.70
CA ASN A 86 -16.98 3.00 6.15
C ASN A 86 -17.52 4.33 6.72
N LYS A 87 -17.36 4.56 8.03
CA LYS A 87 -17.75 5.83 8.66
C LYS A 87 -16.90 7.00 8.18
N TRP A 88 -15.59 6.77 8.08
CA TRP A 88 -14.61 7.77 7.67
C TRP A 88 -14.85 8.25 6.24
N ILE A 89 -14.92 7.34 5.26
CA ILE A 89 -15.14 7.70 3.85
C ILE A 89 -16.52 8.31 3.64
N LYS A 90 -17.53 7.90 4.43
CA LYS A 90 -18.85 8.54 4.38
C LYS A 90 -18.80 10.00 4.86
N LYS A 91 -18.00 10.31 5.89
CA LYS A 91 -17.86 11.67 6.42
C LYS A 91 -16.95 12.53 5.54
N TRP A 92 -15.83 11.98 5.11
CA TRP A 92 -14.82 12.64 4.29
C TRP A 92 -14.55 11.79 3.05
N PRO A 93 -15.36 11.94 1.98
CA PRO A 93 -15.20 11.13 0.77
C PRO A 93 -13.96 11.49 -0.06
N THR A 94 -13.38 12.68 0.15
CA THR A 94 -12.23 13.19 -0.60
C THR A 94 -11.13 13.71 0.33
N ILE A 95 -9.91 13.79 -0.19
CA ILE A 95 -8.79 14.41 0.53
C ILE A 95 -9.09 15.87 0.91
N SER A 96 -9.76 16.64 0.05
CA SER A 96 -10.15 18.01 0.33
C SER A 96 -11.16 18.11 1.47
N SER A 97 -12.10 17.17 1.55
CA SER A 97 -13.05 17.14 2.67
C SER A 97 -12.38 16.78 4.00
N LEU A 98 -11.35 15.93 3.98
CA LEU A 98 -10.56 15.65 5.18
C LEU A 98 -9.72 16.85 5.58
N ALA A 99 -9.06 17.52 4.63
CA ALA A 99 -8.20 18.67 4.89
C ALA A 99 -8.97 19.89 5.45
N ALA A 100 -10.27 19.97 5.17
CA ALA A 100 -11.15 21.01 5.71
C ALA A 100 -11.71 20.68 7.10
N ALA A 101 -11.48 19.47 7.61
CA ALA A 101 -12.00 19.04 8.90
C ALA A 101 -11.22 19.67 10.06
N GLU A 102 -11.84 19.76 11.24
CA GLU A 102 -11.10 20.09 12.44
C GLU A 102 -10.35 18.86 12.97
N LEU A 103 -9.13 19.05 13.49
CA LEU A 103 -8.33 17.96 14.06
C LEU A 103 -9.09 17.24 15.19
N GLU A 104 -9.91 17.96 15.95
CA GLU A 104 -10.74 17.38 17.01
C GLU A 104 -11.77 16.39 16.44
N GLU A 105 -12.43 16.73 15.34
CA GLU A 105 -13.35 15.81 14.66
C GLU A 105 -12.63 14.58 14.12
N VAL A 106 -11.42 14.75 13.57
CA VAL A 106 -10.57 13.66 13.12
C VAL A 106 -10.23 12.71 14.26
N ASN A 107 -9.82 13.25 15.41
CA ASN A 107 -9.53 12.46 16.60
C ASN A 107 -10.78 11.69 17.09
N GLN A 108 -11.95 12.33 17.08
CA GLN A 108 -13.20 11.67 17.47
C GLN A 108 -13.55 10.51 16.55
N GLN A 109 -13.39 10.65 15.23
CA GLN A 109 -13.62 9.54 14.29
C GLN A 109 -12.57 8.43 14.40
N TRP A 110 -11.36 8.75 14.87
CA TRP A 110 -10.27 7.79 15.08
C TRP A 110 -10.31 7.11 16.45
N ALA A 111 -11.16 7.58 17.36
CA ALA A 111 -11.22 7.10 18.73
C ALA A 111 -11.53 5.60 18.77
N GLY A 112 -10.59 4.81 19.33
CA GLY A 112 -10.68 3.35 19.40
C GLY A 112 -9.79 2.58 18.42
N LEU A 113 -9.20 3.24 17.41
CA LEU A 113 -8.17 2.63 16.55
C LEU A 113 -6.76 2.66 17.17
N GLY A 114 -6.56 3.42 18.24
CA GLY A 114 -5.25 3.62 18.88
C GLY A 114 -4.28 4.46 18.04
N TYR A 115 -3.18 4.89 18.67
CA TYR A 115 -2.13 5.71 18.04
C TYR A 115 -2.67 6.90 17.23
N TYR A 116 -3.23 7.89 17.92
CA TYR A 116 -3.80 9.12 17.33
C TYR A 116 -2.82 9.92 16.45
N SER A 117 -1.51 9.72 16.61
CA SER A 117 -0.50 10.30 15.73
C SER A 117 -0.67 9.88 14.26
N ARG A 118 -1.25 8.71 13.98
CA ARG A 118 -1.58 8.27 12.61
C ARG A 118 -2.69 9.14 12.00
N ALA A 119 -3.75 9.39 12.76
CA ALA A 119 -4.88 10.22 12.32
C ALA A 119 -4.41 11.64 12.02
N ARG A 120 -3.59 12.19 12.92
CA ARG A 120 -3.01 13.52 12.76
C ARG A 120 -2.13 13.63 11.51
N ARG A 121 -1.23 12.68 11.28
CA ARG A 121 -0.36 12.66 10.08
C ARG A 121 -1.13 12.41 8.78
N LEU A 122 -2.30 11.78 8.85
CA LEU A 122 -3.18 11.59 7.71
C LEU A 122 -3.92 12.88 7.35
N HIS A 123 -4.07 13.78 8.32
CA HIS A 123 -4.76 15.06 8.18
C HIS A 123 -3.81 16.22 7.80
N GLU A 124 -2.59 16.22 8.33
CA GLU A 124 -1.50 17.16 7.98
C GLU A 124 -0.98 16.95 6.55
#